data_AF-A0A2D5QE47-F1
#
_entry.id   AF-A0A2D5QE47-F1
#
_cell.length_a   1.000
_cell.length_b   1.000
_cell.length_c   1.000
_cell.angle_alpha   90.00
_cell.angle_beta   90.00
_cell.angle_gamma   90.00
#
_symmetry.space_group_name_H-M   'P 1'
#
loop_
_entity.id
_entity.type
_entity.pdbx_description
1 polymer ?
#
loop_
_entity_poly.entity_id
_entity_poly.type
_entity_poly.pdbx_seq_one_letter_code
_entity_poly.pdbx_strand_id
1 'polypeptide(L)' 'MIQMYVNTPNNNVVILNGIRDSFRCRQRNKDKADTFKFISYKKMLKERKKKNNRVYGPMPFYSISKL' A
#
# COMPACT_ATOMS: atom_id res chain seq x y z
N MET A 1 6.00 -4.16 15.07
CA MET A 1 4.90 -4.01 14.10
C MET A 1 5.27 -2.91 13.13
N ILE A 2 5.37 -3.20 11.84
CA ILE A 2 5.83 -2.29 10.80
C ILE A 2 4.62 -1.80 10.02
N GLN A 3 4.46 -0.47 9.94
CA GLN A 3 3.37 0.18 9.24
C GLN A 3 3.86 0.80 7.94
N MET A 4 3.20 0.45 6.85
CA MET A 4 3.52 0.89 5.49
C MET A 4 2.31 1.58 4.86
N TYR A 5 2.59 2.52 3.95
CA TYR A 5 1.57 3.26 3.22
C TYR A 5 1.72 2.97 1.73
N VAL A 6 0.60 2.70 1.07
CA VAL A 6 0.60 2.35 -0.35
C VAL A 6 -0.47 3.14 -1.07
N ASN A 7 -0.15 3.63 -2.26
CA ASN A 7 -1.09 4.30 -3.14
C ASN A 7 -1.65 3.29 -4.14
N THR A 8 -2.96 3.29 -4.31
CA THR A 8 -3.64 2.52 -5.36
C THR A 8 -3.62 3.27 -6.69
N PRO A 9 -3.96 2.61 -7.81
CA PRO A 9 -4.04 3.25 -9.12
C PRO A 9 -5.06 4.39 -9.14
N ASN A 10 -6.11 4.27 -8.33
CA ASN A 10 -7.17 5.28 -8.15
C ASN A 10 -6.80 6.37 -7.13
N ASN A 11 -5.51 6.53 -6.79
CA ASN A 11 -5.01 7.51 -5.81
C ASN A 11 -5.56 7.39 -4.38
N ASN A 12 -6.08 6.21 -4.03
CA ASN A 12 -6.46 5.94 -2.64
C ASN A 12 -5.24 5.46 -1.85
N VAL A 13 -5.22 5.77 -0.57
CA VAL A 13 -4.17 5.30 0.34
C VAL A 13 -4.66 4.04 1.04
N VAL A 14 -3.81 3.02 1.12
CA VAL A 14 -3.98 1.85 1.98
C VAL A 14 -2.87 1.82 3.03
N ILE A 15 -3.25 1.65 4.30
CA ILE A 15 -2.34 1.46 5.42
C ILE A 15 -2.18 -0.05 5.66
N LEU A 16 -0.97 -0.57 5.49
CA LEU A 16 -0.63 -1.97 5.71
C LEU A 16 0.18 -2.13 6.98
N ASN A 17 -0.26 -3.04 7.85
CA ASN A 17 0.39 -3.34 9.10
C ASN A 17 0.90 -4.78 9.08
N GLY A 18 2.22 -4.98 9.14
CA GLY A 18 2.82 -6.31 9.11
C GLY A 18 3.89 -6.49 10.19
N ILE A 19 4.39 -7.70 10.28
CA ILE A 19 5.44 -8.10 11.25
C ILE A 19 6.80 -8.33 10.58
N ARG A 20 6.87 -8.27 9.24
CA ARG A 20 8.09 -8.55 8.46
C ARG A 20 8.78 -7.25 8.06
N ASP A 21 10.11 -7.31 7.96
CA ASP A 21 10.95 -6.17 7.56
C ASP A 21 10.85 -5.81 6.08
N SER A 22 10.24 -6.68 5.26
CA SER A 22 10.04 -6.43 3.82
C SER A 22 8.58 -6.66 3.39
N PHE A 23 8.06 -5.70 2.63
CA PHE A 23 6.75 -5.76 1.98
C PHE A 23 6.96 -5.72 0.46
N ARG A 24 6.21 -6.52 -0.30
CA ARG A 24 6.25 -6.51 -1.77
C ARG A 24 4.83 -6.43 -2.33
N CYS A 25 4.47 -5.26 -2.87
CA CYS A 25 3.16 -5.04 -3.51
C CYS A 25 3.21 -5.22 -5.04
N ARG A 26 4.11 -6.09 -5.56
CA ARG A 26 4.27 -6.33 -7.00
C ARG A 26 4.02 -7.80 -7.33
N GLN A 27 3.20 -8.04 -8.35
CA GLN A 27 3.03 -9.35 -8.95
C GLN A 27 4.27 -9.74 -9.75
N ARG A 28 4.62 -11.03 -9.76
CA ARG A 28 5.79 -11.57 -10.48
C ARG A 28 5.51 -11.91 -11.95
N ASN A 29 4.24 -11.97 -12.36
CA ASN A 29 3.84 -12.50 -13.67
C ASN A 29 3.94 -11.47 -14.81
N LYS A 30 3.91 -11.94 -16.07
CA LYS A 30 4.13 -11.16 -17.30
C LYS A 30 3.00 -10.16 -17.58
N ASP A 31 1.76 -10.49 -17.21
CA ASP A 31 0.58 -9.63 -17.33
C ASP A 31 0.42 -8.75 -16.07
N LYS A 32 1.27 -7.72 -15.98
CA LYS A 32 1.33 -6.84 -14.82
C LYS A 32 0.09 -5.94 -14.78
N ALA A 33 -0.88 -6.27 -13.92
CA ALA A 33 -1.92 -5.33 -13.53
C ALA A 33 -1.32 -4.17 -12.72
N ASP A 34 -2.05 -3.05 -12.64
CA ASP A 34 -1.60 -1.87 -11.91
C ASP A 34 -1.22 -2.22 -10.47
N THR A 35 0.04 -1.92 -10.12
CA THR A 35 0.60 -2.27 -8.82
C THR A 35 0.48 -1.13 -7.83
N PHE A 36 0.28 -1.47 -6.55
CA PHE A 36 0.32 -0.49 -5.49
C PHE A 36 1.74 0.07 -5.32
N LYS A 37 1.83 1.39 -5.17
CA LYS A 37 3.12 2.10 -5.02
C LYS A 37 3.33 2.50 -3.57
N PHE A 38 4.44 2.07 -2.96
CA PHE A 38 4.79 2.52 -1.62
C PHE A 38 4.98 4.04 -1.59
N ILE A 39 4.42 4.67 -0.55
CA ILE A 39 4.52 6.11 -0.33
C ILE A 39 5.00 6.38 1.10
N SER A 40 5.63 7.53 1.30
CA SER A 40 6.01 7.97 2.63
C SER A 40 4.79 8.43 3.44
N TYR A 41 4.93 8.44 4.77
CA TYR A 41 3.93 9.02 5.66
C TYR A 41 3.55 10.46 5.28
N LYS A 42 4.56 11.29 4.95
CA LYS A 42 4.34 12.68 4.51
C LYS A 42 3.47 12.75 3.26
N LYS A 43 3.68 11.85 2.29
CA LYS A 43 2.86 11.77 1.08
C LYS A 43 1.45 11.29 1.40
N MET A 44 1.29 10.29 2.26
CA MET A 44 -0.02 9.84 2.74
C MET A 44 -0.83 10.99 3.34
N LEU A 45 -0.23 11.80 4.23
CA LEU A 45 -0.90 12.94 4.84
C LEU A 45 -1.36 13.98 3.81
N LYS A 46 -0.58 14.18 2.75
CA LYS A 46 -0.96 15.07 1.63
C LYS A 46 -2.14 14.49 0.84
N GLU A 47 -2.12 13.19 0.54
CA GLU A 47 -3.20 12.52 -0.19
C GLU A 47 -4.50 12.49 0.61
N ARG A 48 -4.44 12.25 1.93
CA ARG A 48 -5.59 12.29 2.84
C ARG A 48 -6.37 13.61 2.80
N LYS A 49 -5.69 14.73 2.55
CA LYS A 49 -6.33 16.07 2.53
C LYS A 49 -7.09 16.35 1.23
N LYS A 50 -6.94 15.52 0.20
CA LYS A 50 -7.61 15.71 -1.09
C LYS A 50 -9.05 15.18 -1.02
N LYS A 51 -10.03 15.97 -1.46
CA LYS A 51 -11.48 15.69 -1.32
C LYS A 51 -11.94 14.33 -1.90
N ASN A 52 -11.25 13.79 -2.90
CA ASN A 52 -11.67 12.57 -3.61
C ASN A 52 -10.90 11.31 -3.21
N ASN A 53 -9.85 11.42 -2.39
CA ASN A 53 -8.99 10.29 -2.06
C ASN A 53 -9.39 9.69 -0.72
N ARG A 54 -9.62 8.38 -0.72
CA ARG A 54 -9.97 7.63 0.50
C ARG A 54 -8.73 7.01 1.12
N VAL A 55 -8.69 7.01 2.45
CA VAL A 55 -7.68 6.29 3.24
C VAL A 55 -8.35 5.03 3.80
N TYR A 56 -7.81 3.87 3.45
CA TYR A 56 -8.28 2.58 3.92
C TYR A 56 -7.26 1.97 4.90
N GLY A 57 -7.75 1.43 6.01
CA GLY A 57 -6.92 0.66 6.95
C GLY A 57 -7.07 1.10 8.41
N PRO A 58 -6.22 0.57 9.31
CA PRO A 58 -5.09 -0.31 9.03
C PRO A 58 -5.49 -1.76 8.70
N MET A 59 -4.98 -2.31 7.59
CA MET A 59 -5.16 -3.73 7.25
C MET A 59 -3.98 -4.57 7.75
N PRO A 60 -4.24 -5.68 8.45
CA PRO A 60 -3.19 -6.63 8.80
C PRO A 60 -2.69 -7.34 7.54
N PHE A 61 -1.39 -7.30 7.32
CA PHE A 61 -0.72 -7.88 6.16
C PHE A 61 0.26 -8.95 6.62
N TYR A 62 -0.17 -10.21 6.55
CA TYR A 62 0.58 -11.38 6.99
C TYR A 62 1.29 -12.14 5.84
N SER A 63 1.36 -11.58 4.62
CA SER A 63 1.62 -12.43 3.46
C SER A 63 3.04 -13.04 3.42
N ILE A 64 3.06 -14.36 3.28
CA ILE A 64 4.08 -15.15 2.58
C ILE A 64 3.55 -15.31 1.16
N SER A 65 3.62 -14.31 0.29
CA SER A 65 3.30 -14.57 -1.13
C SER A 65 4.57 -14.90 -1.91
N LYS A 66 4.90 -16.21 -1.90
CA LYS A 66 5.35 -16.88 -3.13
C LYS A 66 4.22 -16.66 -4.14
N LEU A 67 4.42 -15.69 -5.03
CA LEU A 67 3.71 -15.59 -6.31
C LEU A 67 4.41 -16.53 -7.28
#